data_AF-A0A931VQM7-F1
#
_entry.id   AF-A0A931VQM7-F1
#
_cell.length_a   1.000
_cell.length_b   1.000
_cell.length_c   1.000
_cell.angle_alpha   90.00
_cell.angle_beta   90.00
_cell.angle_gamma   90.00
#
_symmetry.space_group_name_H-M   'P 1'
#
loop_
_entity.id
_entity.type
_entity.pdbx_description
1 polymer ?
#
loop_
_entity_poly.entity_id
_entity_poly.type
_entity_poly.pdbx_seq_one_letter_code
_entity_poly.pdbx_strand_id
1 'polypeptide(L)'
;SPEYPGIGCNNFALYENAKEYGVTCHHMASKVDTGGIIAVKRFPVYPEDDVASLLKRTYENQIALFFEITQLMAAGKDLPVASEKWTRPPFTRKQFNELFKVTPDMSKEEITRRLRAISYEHWQPYIEIEGFRFEYKPEKTQGAQS
;
A
#
# COMPACT_ATOMS: atom_id res chain seq x y z
N SER A 1 4.22 5.85 1.45
CA SER A 1 5.20 6.89 1.07
C SER A 1 4.45 8.11 0.53
N PRO A 2 5.11 9.26 0.29
CA PRO A 2 4.46 10.49 -0.18
C PRO A 2 3.70 10.39 -1.51
N GLU A 3 4.00 9.37 -2.33
CA GLU A 3 3.31 9.11 -3.61
C GLU A 3 1.99 8.38 -3.46
N TYR A 4 1.76 7.71 -2.32
CA TYR A 4 0.56 6.91 -2.08
C TYR A 4 -0.10 7.29 -0.74
N PRO A 5 -0.53 8.55 -0.55
CA PRO A 5 -1.29 8.94 0.62
C PRO A 5 -2.69 8.31 0.61
N GLY A 6 -3.29 8.16 1.78
CA GLY A 6 -4.64 7.65 1.95
C GLY A 6 -4.71 6.14 2.00
N ILE A 7 -5.86 5.59 1.61
CA ILE A 7 -6.16 4.18 1.84
C ILE A 7 -5.74 3.27 0.70
N GLY A 8 -5.33 2.04 1.04
CA GLY A 8 -4.84 1.07 0.07
C GLY A 8 -3.47 1.45 -0.51
N CYS A 9 -2.67 2.20 0.24
CA CYS A 9 -1.42 2.80 -0.21
C CYS A 9 -0.43 1.77 -0.78
N ASN A 10 -0.23 0.64 -0.10
CA ASN A 10 0.59 -0.47 -0.61
C ASN A 10 -0.06 -1.15 -1.83
N ASN A 11 -1.39 -1.26 -1.87
CA ASN A 11 -2.11 -1.85 -3.01
C ASN A 11 -1.95 -0.99 -4.27
N PHE A 12 -2.03 0.33 -4.16
CA PHE A 12 -1.79 1.23 -5.29
C PHE A 12 -0.33 1.19 -5.75
N ALA A 13 0.64 1.04 -4.84
CA ALA A 13 2.04 0.84 -5.23
C ALA A 13 2.25 -0.45 -6.04
N LEU A 14 1.58 -1.55 -5.65
CA LEU A 14 1.59 -2.80 -6.42
C LEU A 14 0.88 -2.65 -7.77
N TYR A 15 -0.29 -2.02 -7.79
CA TYR A 15 -1.10 -1.80 -8.99
C TYR A 15 -0.38 -0.94 -10.04
N GLU A 16 0.29 0.14 -9.59
CA GLU A 16 1.07 1.04 -10.45
C GLU A 16 2.45 0.45 -10.83
N ASN A 17 2.79 -0.77 -10.39
CA ASN A 17 4.11 -1.39 -10.56
C ASN A 17 5.25 -0.46 -10.12
N ALA A 18 5.08 0.18 -8.96
CA ALA A 18 6.10 1.02 -8.36
C ALA A 18 7.42 0.25 -8.26
N LYS A 19 8.55 0.93 -8.49
CA LYS A 19 9.90 0.36 -8.26
C LYS A 19 10.35 0.55 -6.82
N GLU A 20 9.77 1.53 -6.14
CA GLU A 20 10.10 1.91 -4.77
C GLU A 20 8.82 2.27 -4.03
N TYR A 21 8.78 1.93 -2.75
CA TYR A 21 7.75 2.33 -1.81
C TYR A 21 8.42 2.75 -0.49
N GLY A 22 7.62 3.05 0.53
CA GLY A 22 8.18 3.50 1.79
C GLY A 22 7.15 3.83 2.84
N VAL A 23 7.63 4.00 4.06
CA VAL A 23 6.85 4.46 5.22
C VAL A 23 7.18 5.92 5.51
N THR A 24 6.19 6.67 5.97
CA THR A 24 6.29 8.11 6.16
C THR A 24 5.90 8.46 7.59
N CYS A 25 6.78 9.14 8.31
CA CYS A 25 6.46 9.82 9.56
C CYS A 25 6.15 11.29 9.23
N HIS A 26 5.02 11.79 9.70
CA HIS A 26 4.60 13.16 9.45
C HIS A 26 3.80 13.72 10.63
N HIS A 27 3.71 15.04 10.71
CA HIS A 27 2.83 15.71 11.66
C HIS A 27 1.36 15.43 11.33
N MET A 28 0.51 15.35 12.34
CA MET A 28 -0.93 15.26 12.11
C MET A 28 -1.47 16.58 11.55
N ALA A 29 -2.44 16.48 10.65
CA ALA A 29 -3.17 17.60 10.08
C ALA A 29 -4.67 17.26 10.03
N SER A 30 -5.53 18.24 9.72
CA SER A 30 -6.98 18.03 9.65
C SER A 30 -7.42 17.07 8.53
N LYS A 31 -6.59 16.91 7.49
CA LYS A 31 -6.80 15.95 6.40
C LYS A 31 -5.80 14.80 6.53
N VAL A 32 -6.24 13.60 6.17
CA VAL A 32 -5.42 12.38 6.16
C VAL A 32 -4.21 12.60 5.26
N ASP A 33 -3.02 12.24 5.76
CA ASP A 33 -1.77 12.26 5.00
C ASP A 33 -1.48 13.59 4.29
N THR A 34 -1.67 14.72 4.99
CA THR A 34 -1.33 16.07 4.46
C THR A 34 -0.40 16.89 5.34
N GLY A 35 -0.03 16.40 6.52
CA GLY A 35 0.85 17.16 7.41
C GLY A 35 2.30 17.17 6.94
N GLY A 36 3.10 18.07 7.52
CA GLY A 36 4.53 18.19 7.20
C GLY A 36 5.27 16.88 7.47
N ILE A 37 6.06 16.43 6.49
CA ILE A 37 6.79 15.16 6.59
C ILE A 37 8.04 15.35 7.43
N ILE A 38 8.20 14.47 8.42
CA ILE A 38 9.34 14.41 9.33
C ILE A 38 10.46 13.58 8.68
N ALA A 39 10.11 12.38 8.22
CA ALA A 39 11.05 11.46 7.60
C ALA A 39 10.32 10.43 6.72
N VAL A 40 11.03 9.89 5.73
CA VAL A 40 10.56 8.80 4.88
C VAL A 40 11.63 7.71 4.85
N LYS A 41 11.22 6.46 5.05
CA LYS A 41 12.11 5.30 4.91
C LYS A 41 11.69 4.54 3.65
N ARG A 42 12.55 4.57 2.63
CA ARG A 42 12.32 3.98 1.31
C ARG A 42 12.86 2.56 1.22
N PHE A 43 12.19 1.73 0.42
CA PHE A 43 12.61 0.38 0.11
C PHE A 43 12.09 -0.05 -1.26
N PRO A 44 12.77 -0.98 -1.96
CA PRO A 44 12.36 -1.43 -3.28
C PRO A 44 11.03 -2.19 -3.22
N VAL A 45 10.33 -2.18 -4.35
CA VAL A 45 9.21 -3.09 -4.64
C VAL A 45 9.65 -3.97 -5.80
N TYR A 46 9.63 -5.27 -5.60
CA TYR A 46 10.08 -6.25 -6.57
C TYR A 46 8.91 -6.70 -7.47
N PRO A 47 9.18 -7.09 -8.73
CA PRO A 47 8.14 -7.60 -9.63
C PRO A 47 7.31 -8.75 -9.05
N GLU A 48 7.95 -9.62 -8.26
CA GLU A 48 7.36 -10.77 -7.58
C GLU A 48 6.63 -10.44 -6.27
N ASP A 49 6.70 -9.19 -5.79
CA ASP A 49 5.99 -8.81 -4.58
C ASP A 49 4.48 -8.89 -4.78
N ASP A 50 3.82 -9.42 -3.75
CA ASP A 50 2.37 -9.41 -3.57
C ASP A 50 2.01 -8.53 -2.36
N VAL A 51 0.73 -8.54 -1.98
CA VAL A 51 0.25 -7.79 -0.83
C VAL A 51 0.95 -8.22 0.47
N ALA A 52 1.16 -9.53 0.66
CA ALA A 52 1.74 -10.06 1.89
C ALA A 52 3.22 -9.69 2.03
N SER A 53 4.01 -9.88 0.99
CA SER A 53 5.44 -9.59 1.00
C SER A 53 5.71 -8.09 1.15
N LEU A 54 4.94 -7.25 0.46
CA LEU A 54 5.08 -5.79 0.55
C LEU A 54 4.62 -5.27 1.92
N LEU A 55 3.52 -5.79 2.48
CA LEU A 55 3.07 -5.41 3.82
C LEU A 55 4.09 -5.79 4.89
N LYS A 56 4.67 -7.00 4.82
CA LYS A 56 5.73 -7.43 5.74
C LYS A 56 6.89 -6.44 5.74
N ARG A 57 7.41 -6.09 4.55
CA ARG A 57 8.51 -5.12 4.39
C ARG A 57 8.11 -3.73 4.88
N THR A 58 6.86 -3.34 4.66
CA THR A 58 6.30 -2.07 5.14
C THR A 58 6.33 -2.01 6.66
N TYR A 59 5.85 -3.04 7.36
CA TYR A 59 5.83 -3.06 8.82
C TYR A 59 7.23 -3.07 9.45
N GLU A 60 8.17 -3.83 8.86
CA GLU A 60 9.57 -3.83 9.31
C GLU A 60 10.18 -2.43 9.24
N ASN A 61 9.98 -1.73 8.12
CA ASN A 61 10.48 -0.35 7.96
C ASN A 61 9.71 0.66 8.82
N GLN A 62 8.41 0.44 9.05
CA GLN A 62 7.59 1.29 9.91
C GLN A 62 8.07 1.24 11.37
N ILE A 63 8.36 0.04 11.89
CA ILE A 63 8.89 -0.14 13.24
C ILE A 63 10.28 0.49 13.35
N ALA A 64 11.15 0.28 12.36
CA ALA A 64 12.47 0.90 12.35
C ALA A 64 12.37 2.44 12.39
N LEU A 65 11.54 3.04 11.53
CA LEU A 65 11.33 4.48 11.51
C LEU A 65 10.72 5.01 12.83
N PHE A 66 9.80 4.25 13.43
CA PHE A 66 9.23 4.60 14.72
C PHE A 66 10.32 4.69 15.81
N PHE A 67 11.23 3.73 15.88
CA PHE A 67 12.33 3.77 16.85
C PHE A 67 13.32 4.91 16.57
N GLU A 68 13.67 5.16 15.31
CA GLU A 68 14.52 6.30 14.93
C GLU A 68 13.93 7.63 15.43
N ILE A 69 12.64 7.87 15.19
CA ILE A 69 11.97 9.11 15.59
C ILE A 69 11.80 9.21 17.11
N THR A 70 11.36 8.14 17.77
CA THR A 70 11.16 8.18 19.23
C THR A 70 12.46 8.31 20.01
N GLN A 71 13.59 7.79 19.50
CA GLN A 71 14.90 8.02 20.08
C GLN A 71 15.34 9.49 20.01
N LEU A 72 15.06 10.18 18.89
CA LEU A 72 15.31 11.62 18.79
C LEU A 72 14.49 12.40 19.83
N MET A 73 13.19 12.07 19.94
CA MET A 73 12.31 12.69 20.93
C MET A 73 12.76 12.44 22.37
N ALA A 74 13.14 11.20 22.70
CA ALA A 74 13.64 10.84 24.03
C ALA A 74 14.95 11.55 24.38
N ALA A 75 15.78 11.84 23.39
CA ALA A 75 17.01 12.62 23.54
C ALA A 75 16.77 14.15 23.58
N GLY A 76 15.51 14.61 23.51
CA GLY A 76 15.17 16.03 23.47
C GLY A 76 15.65 16.74 22.20
N LYS A 77 15.88 16.00 21.12
CA LYS A 77 16.30 16.56 19.83
C LYS A 77 15.07 17.00 19.03
N ASP A 78 15.26 18.04 18.22
CA ASP A 78 14.26 18.45 17.24
C ASP A 78 14.00 17.34 16.22
N LEU A 79 12.74 17.25 15.79
CA LEU A 79 12.36 16.34 14.73
C LEU A 79 12.90 16.85 13.38
N PRO A 80 13.40 15.96 12.52
CA PRO A 80 13.84 16.35 11.19
C PRO A 80 12.66 16.86 10.36
N VAL A 81 12.97 17.65 9.33
CA VAL A 81 11.99 18.09 8.33
C VAL A 81 12.45 17.55 6.98
N ALA A 82 11.64 16.67 6.39
CA ALA A 82 11.97 16.09 5.09
C ALA A 82 11.75 17.11 3.96
N SER A 83 12.65 17.05 2.96
CA SER A 83 12.49 17.77 1.69
C SER A 83 11.33 17.23 0.87
N GLU A 84 11.05 15.93 0.98
CA GLU A 84 9.94 15.25 0.33
C GLU A 84 8.57 15.84 0.73
N LYS A 85 7.62 15.81 -0.20
CA LYS A 85 6.25 16.32 -0.05
C LYS A 85 5.26 15.30 -0.62
N TRP A 86 4.04 15.32 -0.08
CA TRP A 86 2.92 14.58 -0.67
C TRP A 86 2.76 14.99 -2.14
N THR A 87 2.74 14.02 -3.05
CA THR A 87 2.76 14.30 -4.50
C THR A 87 1.39 14.28 -5.15
N ARG A 88 0.36 13.84 -4.41
CA ARG A 88 -1.03 13.76 -4.88
C ARG A 88 -2.02 13.84 -3.72
N PRO A 89 -3.33 14.09 -3.97
CA PRO A 89 -4.37 13.93 -2.97
C PRO A 89 -4.45 12.48 -2.44
N PRO A 90 -4.86 12.27 -1.18
CA PRO A 90 -5.05 10.93 -0.62
C PRO A 90 -6.02 10.08 -1.44
N PHE A 91 -5.64 8.83 -1.71
CA PHE A 91 -6.54 7.84 -2.29
C PHE A 91 -7.75 7.63 -1.37
N THR A 92 -8.92 7.59 -2.00
CA THR A 92 -10.21 7.42 -1.34
C THR A 92 -10.59 5.95 -1.24
N ARG A 93 -11.49 5.63 -0.28
CA ARG A 93 -12.09 4.29 -0.18
C ARG A 93 -12.76 3.87 -1.48
N LYS A 94 -13.40 4.80 -2.19
CA LYS A 94 -14.03 4.52 -3.49
C LYS A 94 -13.00 4.02 -4.49
N GLN A 95 -11.90 4.75 -4.67
CA GLN A 95 -10.82 4.34 -5.60
C GLN A 95 -10.23 2.97 -5.21
N PHE A 96 -10.00 2.74 -3.91
CA PHE A 96 -9.49 1.44 -3.46
C PHE A 96 -10.46 0.30 -3.77
N ASN A 97 -11.77 0.50 -3.50
CA ASN A 97 -12.80 -0.49 -3.79
C ASN A 97 -12.97 -0.74 -5.30
N GLU A 98 -12.68 0.24 -6.16
CA GLU A 98 -12.72 0.05 -7.61
C GLU A 98 -11.64 -0.93 -8.09
N LEU A 99 -10.50 -1.06 -7.41
CA LEU A 99 -9.48 -2.06 -7.78
C LEU A 99 -10.01 -3.49 -7.64
N PHE A 100 -10.97 -3.73 -6.74
CA PHE A 100 -11.56 -5.06 -6.54
C PHE A 100 -12.44 -5.50 -7.71
N LYS A 101 -13.00 -4.56 -8.47
CA LYS A 101 -13.91 -4.90 -9.57
C LYS A 101 -13.10 -5.38 -10.77
N VAL A 102 -13.53 -6.47 -11.39
CA VAL A 102 -13.03 -6.94 -12.67
C VAL A 102 -14.20 -6.97 -13.65
N THR A 103 -13.94 -6.59 -14.90
CA THR A 103 -14.93 -6.64 -15.98
C THR A 103 -14.40 -7.47 -17.16
N PRO A 104 -15.27 -8.14 -17.94
CA PRO A 104 -14.83 -9.03 -19.02
C PRO A 104 -14.04 -8.36 -20.15
N ASP A 105 -14.15 -7.04 -20.30
CA ASP A 105 -13.44 -6.23 -21.29
C ASP A 105 -12.02 -5.84 -20.87
N MET A 106 -11.63 -6.08 -19.62
CA MET A 106 -10.26 -5.82 -19.16
C MET A 106 -9.26 -6.76 -19.82
N SER A 107 -8.08 -6.23 -20.17
CA SER A 107 -6.98 -7.05 -20.67
C SER A 107 -6.43 -7.97 -19.58
N LYS A 108 -5.74 -9.04 -19.99
CA LYS A 108 -5.05 -9.95 -19.06
C LYS A 108 -4.06 -9.21 -18.16
N GLU A 109 -3.38 -8.21 -18.70
CA GLU A 109 -2.40 -7.39 -17.98
C GLU A 109 -3.09 -6.56 -16.89
N GLU A 110 -4.24 -5.94 -17.17
CA GLU A 110 -5.02 -5.20 -16.17
C GLU A 110 -5.52 -6.11 -15.05
N ILE A 111 -6.08 -7.27 -15.40
CA ILE A 111 -6.54 -8.27 -14.44
C ILE A 111 -5.37 -8.74 -13.56
N THR A 112 -4.21 -9.00 -14.15
CA THR A 112 -3.01 -9.43 -13.43
C THR A 112 -2.53 -8.37 -12.44
N ARG A 113 -2.54 -7.08 -12.83
CA ARG A 113 -2.18 -5.97 -11.92
C ARG A 113 -3.16 -5.85 -10.76
N ARG A 114 -4.46 -5.98 -11.01
CA ARG A 114 -5.48 -5.97 -9.94
C ARG A 114 -5.28 -7.14 -8.99
N LEU A 115 -5.13 -8.36 -9.52
CA LEU A 115 -4.86 -9.58 -8.73
C LEU A 115 -3.65 -9.37 -7.81
N ARG A 116 -2.51 -8.95 -8.36
CA ARG A 116 -1.30 -8.65 -7.58
C ARG A 116 -1.56 -7.61 -6.48
N ALA A 117 -2.36 -6.60 -6.77
CA ALA A 117 -2.61 -5.48 -5.88
C ALA A 117 -3.62 -5.78 -4.76
N ILE A 118 -4.56 -6.71 -4.93
CA ILE A 118 -5.70 -6.87 -3.99
C ILE A 118 -5.89 -8.29 -3.46
N SER A 119 -5.39 -9.33 -4.15
CA SER A 119 -5.56 -10.72 -3.72
C SER A 119 -4.76 -10.95 -2.45
N TYR A 120 -5.45 -11.05 -1.32
CA TYR A 120 -4.83 -11.18 0.00
C TYR A 120 -5.81 -11.81 0.99
N GLU A 121 -5.47 -12.98 1.52
CA GLU A 121 -6.34 -13.74 2.42
C GLU A 121 -7.77 -13.90 1.85
N HIS A 122 -8.78 -13.43 2.56
CA HIS A 122 -10.19 -13.46 2.15
C HIS A 122 -10.57 -12.30 1.21
N TRP A 123 -9.69 -11.32 1.00
CA TRP A 123 -9.92 -10.20 0.10
C TRP A 123 -9.51 -10.57 -1.32
N GLN A 124 -10.47 -10.61 -2.23
CA GLN A 124 -10.26 -11.07 -3.61
C GLN A 124 -10.96 -10.16 -4.61
N PRO A 125 -10.44 -10.01 -5.84
CA PRO A 125 -11.19 -9.37 -6.91
C PRO A 125 -12.49 -10.11 -7.17
N TYR A 126 -13.47 -9.38 -7.69
CA TYR A 126 -14.76 -9.94 -8.01
C TYR A 126 -15.30 -9.41 -9.33
N ILE A 127 -16.20 -10.19 -9.91
CA ILE A 127 -17.08 -9.78 -11.00
C ILE A 127 -18.52 -9.76 -10.48
N GLU A 128 -19.34 -8.87 -11.03
CA GLU A 128 -20.78 -8.83 -10.77
C GLU A 128 -21.53 -9.18 -12.06
N ILE A 129 -22.39 -10.19 -12.01
CA ILE A 129 -23.18 -10.67 -13.14
C ILE A 129 -24.62 -10.81 -12.66
N GLU A 130 -25.57 -10.10 -13.29
CA GLU A 130 -27.00 -10.16 -12.97
C GLU A 130 -27.30 -9.97 -11.46
N GLY A 131 -26.52 -9.10 -10.78
CA GLY A 131 -26.67 -8.83 -9.35
C GLY A 131 -25.99 -9.84 -8.40
N PHE A 132 -25.39 -10.91 -8.93
CA PHE A 132 -24.59 -11.86 -8.15
C PHE A 132 -23.11 -11.49 -8.18
N ARG A 133 -22.43 -11.59 -7.03
CA ARG A 133 -20.98 -11.41 -6.92
C ARG A 133 -20.25 -12.76 -6.97
N PHE A 134 -19.24 -12.85 -7.82
CA PHE A 134 -18.32 -13.98 -7.89
C PHE A 134 -16.90 -13.51 -7.60
N GLU A 135 -16.28 -14.10 -6.58
CA GLU A 135 -14.92 -13.75 -6.16
C GLU A 135 -13.89 -14.69 -6.78
N TYR A 136 -12.72 -14.13 -7.11
CA TYR A 136 -11.58 -14.92 -7.56
C TYR A 136 -11.12 -15.85 -6.44
N LYS A 137 -10.95 -17.13 -6.79
CA LYS A 137 -10.37 -18.12 -5.89
C LYS A 137 -8.94 -18.40 -6.32
N PRO A 138 -7.92 -17.88 -5.60
CA PRO A 138 -6.54 -18.21 -5.92
C PRO A 138 -6.33 -19.71 -5.79
N GLU A 139 -5.50 -20.27 -6.66
CA GLU A 139 -5.00 -21.62 -6.46
C GLU A 139 -4.27 -21.66 -5.11
N LYS A 140 -4.55 -22.68 -4.30
CA LYS A 140 -3.81 -22.85 -3.04
C LYS A 140 -2.33 -22.99 -3.40
N THR A 141 -1.53 -22.01 -3.04
CA THR A 141 -0.08 -22.15 -3.04
C THR A 141 0.23 -23.28 -2.07
N GLN A 142 0.72 -24.43 -2.57
CA GLN A 142 1.25 -25.47 -1.70
C GLN A 142 2.48 -24.88 -1.00
N GLY A 143 2.33 -24.39 0.23
CA GLY A 143 3.47 -23.88 0.98
C GLY A 143 3.15 -22.88 2.08
N ALA A 144 2.55 -23.36 3.16
CA ALA A 144 2.81 -22.91 4.54
C ALA A 144 2.05 -23.87 5.47
N GLN A 145 2.50 -25.12 5.54
CA GLN A 145 2.23 -25.92 6.74
C GLN A 145 3.16 -25.37 7.83
N SER A 146 2.53 -24.90 8.90
CA SER A 146 3.12 -24.63 10.22
C SER A 146 3.95 -25.80 10.72
#